data_AF-A0A9P8JVY3-F1
#
_entry.id   AF-A0A9P8JVY3-F1
#
_cell.length_a   1.000
_cell.length_b   1.000
_cell.length_c   1.000
_cell.angle_alpha   90.00
_cell.angle_beta   90.00
_cell.angle_gamma   90.00
#
_symmetry.space_group_name_H-M   'P 1'
#
loop_
_entity.id
_entity.type
_entity.pdbx_description
1 polymer ?
#
loop_
_entity_poly.entity_id
_entity_poly.type
_entity_poly.pdbx_seq_one_letter_code
_entity_poly.pdbx_strand_id
1 'polypeptide(L)'
;MQFSLILPSLITTLSFAVGIDAWAQAADGTWVANGNAYQLPDRFGDIWNVAEACTYQNTNNIHNDGDACAVILGGWMRQLLLPWDIVTTMSLSRDEQIAEYGWTAISCDPEQWGGNKKNNRDPVVQRCSQVSLPDTPLVKAAMEHVKKELPEHTFNHSMRVFYYGMAIASQQFPTWKFSPETWLLTCLFHDIGTADKHTHGTFMSFEFYGGYLAMDALKKFDAPAAQAESVAEAIIRHQDPVETGTITTIGLLIQLATQFDNMGYRPDYVHPDTIKDVVEKYPRRGWSGCFSKKIREEVAVKPWCHTTASTEKFPHDVEHNELMAPYDDKY
;
A
#
# COMPACT_ATOMS: atom_id res chain seq x y z
N MET A 1 -7.83 50.60 -30.94
CA MET A 1 -9.26 50.40 -31.23
C MET A 1 -9.90 49.83 -29.98
N GLN A 2 -10.86 50.56 -29.40
CA GLN A 2 -11.58 50.17 -28.19
C GLN A 2 -12.75 49.25 -28.55
N PHE A 3 -12.96 48.22 -27.74
CA PHE A 3 -14.31 47.74 -27.44
C PHE A 3 -14.45 47.74 -25.91
N SER A 4 -15.52 48.39 -25.44
CA SER A 4 -15.97 48.38 -24.06
C SER A 4 -17.25 47.55 -23.97
N LEU A 5 -17.30 46.62 -23.03
CA LEU A 5 -18.53 46.08 -22.45
C LEU A 5 -18.30 45.84 -20.95
N ILE A 6 -18.77 46.81 -20.16
CA ILE A 6 -19.47 46.76 -18.85
C ILE A 6 -18.92 45.81 -17.73
N LEU A 7 -18.54 46.46 -16.62
CA LEU A 7 -17.97 46.05 -15.30
C LEU A 7 -18.78 45.01 -14.45
N PRO A 8 -18.25 44.40 -13.33
CA PRO A 8 -17.21 44.95 -12.42
C PRO A 8 -16.10 44.02 -11.88
N SER A 9 -14.95 44.64 -11.62
CA SER A 9 -13.95 44.36 -10.56
C SER A 9 -13.40 42.93 -10.36
N LEU A 10 -12.22 42.67 -10.92
CA LEU A 10 -11.02 42.34 -10.14
C LEU A 10 -9.81 42.69 -11.02
N ILE A 11 -9.05 43.73 -10.65
CA ILE A 11 -7.78 44.03 -11.30
C ILE A 11 -6.77 43.04 -10.74
N THR A 12 -6.58 41.92 -11.43
CA THR A 12 -5.48 41.01 -11.14
C THR A 12 -4.23 41.57 -11.81
N THR A 13 -3.29 42.07 -11.02
CA THR A 13 -1.97 42.51 -11.50
C THR A 13 -1.23 41.33 -12.13
N LEU A 14 -1.12 41.30 -13.46
CA LEU A 14 -0.17 40.43 -14.15
C LEU A 14 1.24 40.95 -13.91
N SER A 15 2.03 40.24 -13.11
CA SER A 15 3.49 40.40 -13.13
C SER A 15 4.05 39.44 -14.17
N PHE A 16 4.47 39.97 -15.31
CA PHE A 16 5.13 39.19 -16.35
C PHE A 16 6.55 38.84 -15.91
N ALA A 17 6.79 37.58 -15.57
CA ALA A 17 8.14 37.03 -15.61
C ALA A 17 8.50 36.81 -17.08
N VAL A 18 9.57 37.46 -17.54
CA VAL A 18 10.05 37.34 -18.92
C VAL A 18 10.63 35.93 -19.10
N GLY A 19 10.07 35.14 -20.02
CA GLY A 19 10.58 33.79 -20.37
C GLY A 19 9.75 32.59 -19.89
N ILE A 20 8.43 32.74 -19.70
CA ILE A 20 7.53 31.64 -19.32
C ILE A 20 6.50 31.39 -20.42
N ASP A 21 6.44 30.15 -20.92
CA ASP A 21 5.65 29.76 -22.10
C ASP A 21 4.30 29.07 -21.77
N ALA A 22 3.97 28.84 -20.49
CA ALA A 22 2.67 28.30 -20.08
C ALA A 22 2.22 28.79 -18.70
N TRP A 23 0.91 28.97 -18.55
CA TRP A 23 0.27 29.49 -17.35
C TRP A 23 -0.99 28.68 -17.04
N ALA A 24 -1.26 28.44 -15.76
CA ALA A 24 -2.52 27.84 -15.29
C ALA A 24 -3.10 28.67 -14.13
N GLN A 25 -4.43 28.79 -14.08
CA GLN A 25 -5.13 29.62 -13.10
C GLN A 25 -5.64 28.76 -11.94
N ALA A 26 -5.21 29.10 -10.72
CA ALA A 26 -5.68 28.49 -9.49
C ALA A 26 -7.13 28.91 -9.16
N ALA A 27 -7.75 28.18 -8.23
CA ALA A 27 -9.12 28.38 -7.72
C ALA A 27 -9.45 29.83 -7.32
N ASP A 28 -8.46 30.50 -6.74
CA ASP A 28 -8.56 31.84 -6.17
C ASP A 28 -8.27 32.94 -7.21
N GLY A 29 -8.07 32.56 -8.47
CA GLY A 29 -7.78 33.45 -9.59
C GLY A 29 -6.29 33.73 -9.81
N THR A 30 -5.40 33.17 -8.99
CA THR A 30 -3.94 33.36 -9.08
C THR A 30 -3.35 32.51 -10.21
N TRP A 31 -2.51 33.10 -11.07
CA TRP A 31 -1.83 32.37 -12.14
C TRP A 31 -0.48 31.82 -11.66
N VAL A 32 -0.27 30.52 -11.81
CA VAL A 32 0.96 29.83 -11.40
C VAL A 32 1.69 29.33 -12.64
N ALA A 33 2.99 29.61 -12.72
CA ALA A 33 3.87 29.11 -13.76
C ALA A 33 4.56 27.82 -13.30
N ASN A 34 4.23 26.69 -13.91
CA ASN A 34 5.02 25.47 -13.78
C ASN A 34 6.11 25.51 -14.86
N GLY A 35 7.34 25.89 -14.47
CA GLY A 35 8.48 26.04 -15.38
C GLY A 35 9.02 24.74 -16.00
N ASN A 36 8.22 23.68 -16.06
CA ASN A 36 8.59 22.39 -16.62
C ASN A 36 8.19 22.30 -18.09
N ALA A 37 9.21 22.22 -18.96
CA ALA A 37 9.07 21.95 -20.38
C ALA A 37 9.72 20.60 -20.71
N TYR A 38 9.03 19.79 -21.51
CA TYR A 38 9.44 18.48 -21.97
C TYR A 38 9.73 18.53 -23.47
N GLN A 39 10.73 17.78 -23.92
CA GLN A 39 11.03 17.60 -25.33
C GLN A 39 10.53 16.23 -25.77
N LEU A 40 9.49 16.21 -26.60
CA LEU A 40 8.88 14.98 -27.11
C LEU A 40 9.13 14.87 -28.61
N PRO A 41 9.79 13.79 -29.09
CA PRO A 41 9.92 13.53 -30.51
C PRO A 41 8.59 13.03 -31.07
N ASP A 42 8.20 13.53 -32.23
CA ASP A 42 7.08 12.95 -32.98
C ASP A 42 7.50 11.73 -33.81
N ARG A 43 6.53 11.10 -34.46
CA ARG A 43 6.75 9.92 -35.30
C ARG A 43 7.64 10.16 -36.53
N PHE A 44 7.96 11.41 -36.84
CA PHE A 44 8.84 11.82 -37.93
C PHE A 44 10.23 12.24 -37.44
N GLY A 45 10.46 12.24 -36.12
CA GLY A 45 11.73 12.59 -35.49
C GLY A 45 11.89 14.07 -35.18
N ASP A 46 10.83 14.89 -35.37
CA ASP A 46 10.86 16.31 -35.00
C ASP A 46 10.63 16.46 -33.49
N ILE A 47 11.44 17.32 -32.85
CA ILE A 47 11.40 17.52 -31.40
C ILE A 47 10.46 18.68 -31.06
N TRP A 48 9.44 18.39 -30.26
CA TRP A 48 8.45 19.37 -29.79
C TRP A 48 8.72 19.77 -28.34
N ASN A 49 8.72 21.08 -28.07
CA ASN A 49 8.73 21.60 -26.70
C ASN A 49 7.28 21.64 -26.19
N VAL A 50 7.01 20.92 -25.10
CA VAL A 50 5.68 20.77 -24.51
C VAL A 50 5.75 21.21 -23.04
N ALA A 51 4.98 22.21 -22.66
CA ALA A 51 4.91 22.69 -21.28
C ALA A 51 3.72 22.05 -20.54
N GLU A 52 3.96 21.59 -19.30
CA GLU A 52 2.93 20.95 -18.48
C GLU A 52 2.17 21.98 -17.64
N ALA A 53 0.86 22.09 -17.86
CA ALA A 53 -0.04 22.91 -17.08
C ALA A 53 -0.93 22.03 -16.17
N CYS A 54 -0.34 21.45 -15.13
CA CYS A 54 -1.08 20.74 -14.07
C CYS A 54 -0.91 21.52 -12.76
N THR A 55 -1.93 22.27 -12.34
CA THR A 55 -1.92 22.94 -11.02
C THR A 55 -2.23 21.93 -9.94
N TYR A 56 -1.22 21.52 -9.18
CA TYR A 56 -1.44 20.99 -7.84
C TYR A 56 -1.60 22.17 -6.87
N GLN A 57 -2.85 22.45 -6.48
CA GLN A 57 -3.31 22.85 -5.13
C GLN A 57 -4.59 23.74 -5.19
N ASN A 58 -5.60 23.32 -4.42
CA ASN A 58 -6.76 24.09 -3.92
C ASN A 58 -8.03 24.32 -4.75
N THR A 59 -8.42 23.45 -5.68
CA THR A 59 -9.84 23.29 -6.07
C THR A 59 -10.36 21.89 -5.72
N ASN A 60 -11.43 21.82 -4.93
CA ASN A 60 -12.21 20.60 -4.70
C ASN A 60 -13.05 20.24 -5.94
N ASN A 61 -12.41 20.01 -7.10
CA ASN A 61 -13.05 19.37 -8.24
C ASN A 61 -12.23 18.15 -8.65
N ILE A 62 -12.82 16.98 -8.41
CA ILE A 62 -12.30 15.69 -8.89
C ILE A 62 -12.73 15.58 -10.36
N HIS A 63 -11.75 15.56 -11.25
CA HIS A 63 -11.94 15.25 -12.66
C HIS A 63 -11.93 13.72 -12.85
N ASN A 64 -12.72 13.21 -13.79
CA ASN A 64 -12.77 11.78 -14.06
C ASN A 64 -11.53 11.35 -14.87
N ASP A 65 -11.16 10.07 -14.76
CA ASP A 65 -10.02 9.52 -15.50
C ASP A 65 -10.26 9.66 -17.02
N GLY A 66 -9.35 10.32 -17.73
CA GLY A 66 -9.51 10.68 -19.16
C GLY A 66 -9.90 12.14 -19.45
N ASP A 67 -10.11 12.98 -18.43
CA ASP A 67 -10.32 14.43 -18.63
C ASP A 67 -9.04 15.09 -19.18
N ALA A 68 -9.18 15.84 -20.28
CA ALA A 68 -8.04 16.41 -20.99
C ALA A 68 -7.31 17.45 -20.13
N CYS A 69 -6.04 17.20 -19.80
CA CYS A 69 -5.13 18.28 -19.41
C CYS A 69 -4.89 19.17 -20.65
N ALA A 70 -5.04 20.48 -20.48
CA ALA A 70 -4.79 21.43 -21.56
C ALA A 70 -3.27 21.50 -21.81
N VAL A 71 -2.82 20.84 -22.88
CA VAL A 71 -1.44 20.94 -23.36
C VAL A 71 -1.37 22.07 -24.39
N ILE A 72 -0.58 23.11 -24.12
CA ILE A 72 -0.36 24.18 -25.09
C ILE A 72 0.77 23.72 -26.02
N LEU A 73 0.39 23.28 -27.23
CA LEU A 73 1.33 23.13 -28.34
C LEU A 73 1.62 24.51 -28.91
N GLY A 74 2.90 24.81 -29.13
CA GLY A 74 3.38 26.12 -29.59
C GLY A 74 2.47 26.80 -30.62
N GLY A 75 1.78 27.85 -30.16
CA GLY A 75 1.32 28.98 -30.96
C GLY A 75 0.05 28.87 -31.81
N TRP A 76 -0.43 27.69 -32.23
CA TRP A 76 -1.62 27.64 -33.12
C TRP A 76 -2.50 26.41 -32.92
N MET A 77 -3.76 26.67 -32.54
CA MET A 77 -4.81 25.67 -32.30
C MET A 77 -5.25 25.02 -33.63
N ARG A 78 -4.85 23.78 -33.90
CA ARG A 78 -5.47 22.93 -34.93
C ARG A 78 -5.87 21.59 -34.32
N GLN A 79 -7.17 21.32 -34.34
CA GLN A 79 -7.75 20.05 -33.90
C GLN A 79 -7.45 18.98 -34.97
N LEU A 80 -6.40 18.19 -34.74
CA LEU A 80 -6.04 17.04 -35.57
C LEU A 80 -6.72 15.78 -35.00
N LEU A 81 -7.77 15.33 -35.68
CA LEU A 81 -8.30 13.97 -35.50
C LEU A 81 -7.30 12.99 -36.13
N LEU A 82 -6.49 12.34 -35.32
CA LEU A 82 -5.66 11.20 -35.73
C LEU A 82 -6.26 9.89 -35.20
N PRO A 83 -6.18 8.78 -35.95
CA PRO A 83 -6.57 7.46 -35.47
C PRO A 83 -5.49 6.97 -34.51
N TRP A 84 -5.80 6.99 -33.22
CA TRP A 84 -4.94 6.47 -32.16
C TRP A 84 -5.23 4.99 -31.97
N ASP A 85 -4.44 4.11 -32.59
CA ASP A 85 -4.25 2.77 -32.03
C ASP A 85 -3.15 2.87 -30.96
N ILE A 86 -3.48 3.53 -29.84
CA ILE A 86 -2.76 3.33 -28.59
C ILE A 86 -3.21 1.95 -28.12
N VAL A 87 -2.28 1.03 -27.88
CA VAL A 87 -2.57 -0.08 -26.96
C VAL A 87 -2.68 0.56 -25.59
N THR A 88 -3.83 1.14 -25.30
CA THR A 88 -4.16 1.68 -24.00
C THR A 88 -4.34 0.44 -23.15
N THR A 89 -3.33 0.08 -22.37
CA THR A 89 -3.60 -0.69 -21.15
C THR A 89 -4.57 0.19 -20.38
N MET A 90 -5.88 -0.05 -20.50
CA MET A 90 -6.87 0.77 -19.84
C MET A 90 -6.52 0.78 -18.36
N SER A 91 -6.20 1.97 -17.82
CA SER A 91 -6.07 2.14 -16.39
C SER A 91 -7.38 1.66 -15.77
N LEU A 92 -7.27 0.86 -14.71
CA LEU A 92 -8.45 0.48 -13.93
C LEU A 92 -9.18 1.76 -13.52
N SER A 93 -10.49 1.79 -13.66
CA SER A 93 -11.32 2.85 -13.08
C SER A 93 -11.10 2.93 -11.56
N ARG A 94 -11.48 4.04 -10.93
CA ARG A 94 -11.34 4.19 -9.48
C ARG A 94 -12.01 3.06 -8.69
N ASP A 95 -13.21 2.63 -9.10
CA ASP A 95 -13.94 1.56 -8.41
C ASP A 95 -13.24 0.20 -8.60
N GLU A 96 -12.68 -0.05 -9.79
CA GLU A 96 -11.86 -1.23 -10.03
C GLU A 96 -10.58 -1.21 -9.23
N GLN A 97 -9.89 -0.07 -9.11
CA GLN A 97 -8.71 0.07 -8.23
C GLN A 97 -9.08 -0.16 -6.76
N ILE A 98 -10.26 0.29 -6.32
CA ILE A 98 -10.73 0.07 -4.94
C ILE A 98 -10.89 -1.43 -4.66
N ALA A 99 -11.50 -2.17 -5.58
CA ALA A 99 -11.69 -3.60 -5.46
C ALA A 99 -10.39 -4.40 -5.65
N GLU A 100 -9.56 -4.02 -6.62
CA GLU A 100 -8.33 -4.72 -7.00
C GLU A 100 -7.22 -4.54 -5.95
N TYR A 101 -7.08 -3.34 -5.40
CA TYR A 101 -6.04 -3.03 -4.41
C TYR A 101 -6.56 -3.06 -2.97
N GLY A 102 -7.81 -3.48 -2.75
CA GLY A 102 -8.35 -3.74 -1.42
C GLY A 102 -8.62 -2.49 -0.57
N TRP A 103 -8.90 -1.35 -1.22
CA TRP A 103 -9.26 -0.09 -0.54
C TRP A 103 -10.67 -0.09 0.05
N THR A 104 -11.48 -1.13 -0.18
CA THR A 104 -12.83 -1.23 0.39
C THR A 104 -12.78 -1.00 1.89
N ALA A 105 -13.49 0.03 2.35
CA ALA A 105 -13.57 0.40 3.76
C ALA A 105 -14.45 -0.61 4.51
N ILE A 106 -13.90 -1.16 5.58
CA ILE A 106 -14.56 -2.11 6.48
C ILE A 106 -14.36 -1.67 7.93
N SER A 107 -15.25 -2.11 8.82
CA SER A 107 -15.20 -1.66 10.22
C SER A 107 -14.01 -2.24 10.98
N CYS A 108 -13.39 -1.42 11.83
CA CYS A 108 -12.39 -1.88 12.80
C CYS A 108 -13.01 -2.65 13.97
N ASP A 109 -14.32 -2.53 14.20
CA ASP A 109 -15.04 -3.07 15.36
C ASP A 109 -15.03 -4.61 15.38
N PRO A 110 -14.34 -5.26 16.36
CA PRO A 110 -14.30 -6.71 16.54
C PRO A 110 -15.64 -7.43 16.43
N GLU A 111 -16.73 -6.79 16.83
CA GLU A 111 -18.08 -7.35 16.75
C GLU A 111 -18.52 -7.62 15.30
N GLN A 112 -18.01 -6.85 14.33
CA GLN A 112 -18.43 -6.90 12.93
C GLN A 112 -17.67 -7.93 12.08
N TRP A 113 -16.50 -8.40 12.53
CA TRP A 113 -15.69 -9.40 11.82
C TRP A 113 -15.75 -10.80 12.46
N GLY A 114 -16.70 -11.01 13.36
CA GLY A 114 -16.98 -12.31 13.98
C GLY A 114 -17.43 -12.19 15.42
N GLY A 115 -17.15 -11.05 16.07
CA GLY A 115 -17.50 -10.79 17.46
C GLY A 115 -17.05 -11.92 18.38
N ASN A 116 -17.99 -12.42 19.18
CA ASN A 116 -17.78 -13.53 20.11
C ASN A 116 -17.87 -14.92 19.45
N LYS A 117 -18.13 -15.00 18.14
CA LYS A 117 -18.14 -16.29 17.45
C LYS A 117 -16.72 -16.81 17.33
N LYS A 118 -16.61 -18.12 17.47
CA LYS A 118 -15.37 -18.87 17.25
C LYS A 118 -14.82 -18.67 15.83
N ASN A 119 -15.70 -18.73 14.83
CA ASN A 119 -15.42 -18.50 13.42
C ASN A 119 -16.70 -18.05 12.68
N ASN A 120 -16.55 -17.52 11.47
CA ASN A 120 -17.68 -17.20 10.58
C ASN A 120 -18.09 -18.41 9.75
N ARG A 121 -17.12 -19.26 9.39
CA ARG A 121 -17.31 -20.58 8.77
C ARG A 121 -16.30 -21.56 9.34
N ASP A 122 -16.70 -22.83 9.44
CA ASP A 122 -15.80 -23.89 9.85
C ASP A 122 -14.62 -23.99 8.88
N PRO A 123 -13.37 -23.88 9.37
CA PRO A 123 -12.23 -23.88 8.49
C PRO A 123 -12.00 -25.27 7.91
N VAL A 124 -11.72 -25.31 6.62
CA VAL A 124 -11.30 -26.51 5.89
C VAL A 124 -9.81 -26.45 5.58
N VAL A 125 -9.20 -27.61 5.39
CA VAL A 125 -7.79 -27.72 5.00
C VAL A 125 -7.55 -26.98 3.68
N GLN A 126 -6.58 -26.08 3.68
CA GLN A 126 -6.09 -25.36 2.50
C GLN A 126 -4.56 -25.41 2.51
N ARG A 127 -3.96 -26.25 1.67
CA ARG A 127 -2.52 -26.42 1.57
C ARG A 127 -1.88 -25.30 0.75
N CYS A 128 -0.60 -25.03 0.99
CA CYS A 128 0.23 -24.11 0.20
C CYS A 128 0.24 -24.46 -1.29
N SER A 129 0.05 -25.74 -1.68
CA SER A 129 -0.03 -26.16 -3.08
C SER A 129 -1.34 -25.77 -3.77
N GLN A 130 -2.38 -25.42 -3.01
CA GLN A 130 -3.68 -24.97 -3.52
C GLN A 130 -3.75 -23.44 -3.67
N VAL A 131 -2.75 -22.73 -3.13
CA VAL A 131 -2.66 -21.26 -3.16
C VAL A 131 -1.44 -20.88 -4.01
N SER A 132 -1.70 -20.48 -5.25
CA SER A 132 -0.66 -20.03 -6.16
C SER A 132 -0.10 -18.68 -5.72
N LEU A 133 1.23 -18.56 -5.73
CA LEU A 133 1.88 -17.26 -5.60
C LEU A 133 1.72 -16.48 -6.92
N PRO A 134 1.37 -15.19 -6.87
CA PRO A 134 1.48 -14.32 -8.03
C PRO A 134 2.90 -14.36 -8.61
N ASP A 135 3.03 -14.48 -9.94
CA ASP A 135 4.31 -14.62 -10.64
C ASP A 135 4.60 -13.43 -11.58
N THR A 136 4.39 -12.22 -11.09
CA THR A 136 4.60 -11.00 -11.87
C THR A 136 6.03 -10.46 -11.71
N PRO A 137 6.51 -9.62 -12.65
CA PRO A 137 7.80 -8.93 -12.50
C PRO A 137 7.89 -8.13 -11.20
N LEU A 138 6.80 -7.47 -10.80
CA LEU A 138 6.70 -6.70 -9.57
C LEU A 138 6.93 -7.58 -8.33
N VAL A 139 6.27 -8.74 -8.26
CA VAL A 139 6.45 -9.68 -7.14
C VAL A 139 7.85 -10.28 -7.10
N LYS A 140 8.45 -10.57 -8.26
CA LYS A 140 9.83 -11.08 -8.34
C LYS A 140 10.81 -10.05 -7.77
N ALA A 141 10.69 -8.78 -8.18
CA ALA A 141 11.52 -7.69 -7.68
C ALA A 141 11.31 -7.46 -6.17
N ALA A 142 10.06 -7.47 -5.71
CA ALA A 142 9.73 -7.37 -4.28
C ALA A 142 10.32 -8.51 -3.45
N MET A 143 10.17 -9.76 -3.91
CA MET A 143 10.74 -10.93 -3.23
C MET A 143 12.27 -10.87 -3.15
N GLU A 144 12.94 -10.49 -4.23
CA GLU A 144 14.40 -10.33 -4.24
C GLU A 144 14.84 -9.26 -3.24
N HIS A 145 14.17 -8.11 -3.26
CA HIS A 145 14.45 -7.00 -2.35
C HIS A 145 14.28 -7.42 -0.89
N VAL A 146 13.12 -7.96 -0.53
CA VAL A 146 12.81 -8.32 0.87
C VAL A 146 13.73 -9.44 1.39
N LYS A 147 14.06 -10.44 0.56
CA LYS A 147 15.02 -11.51 0.96
C LYS A 147 16.43 -11.00 1.24
N LYS A 148 16.83 -9.89 0.61
CA LYS A 148 18.14 -9.25 0.85
C LYS A 148 18.14 -8.45 2.15
N GLU A 149 16.98 -7.91 2.52
CA GLU A 149 16.83 -6.95 3.61
C GLU A 149 16.46 -7.59 4.95
N LEU A 150 15.65 -8.64 4.91
CA LEU A 150 15.13 -9.30 6.10
C LEU A 150 15.89 -10.60 6.42
N PRO A 151 16.04 -10.92 7.72
CA PRO A 151 16.53 -12.24 8.11
C PRO A 151 15.50 -13.31 7.71
N GLU A 152 15.99 -14.54 7.52
CA GLU A 152 15.19 -15.64 6.98
C GLU A 152 13.92 -15.94 7.80
N HIS A 153 13.97 -15.83 9.13
CA HIS A 153 12.80 -16.07 9.98
C HIS A 153 11.70 -15.02 9.77
N THR A 154 12.06 -13.74 9.55
CA THR A 154 11.08 -12.68 9.23
C THR A 154 10.53 -12.86 7.82
N PHE A 155 11.36 -13.23 6.84
CA PHE A 155 10.85 -13.57 5.51
C PHE A 155 9.88 -14.76 5.56
N ASN A 156 10.21 -15.80 6.33
CA ASN A 156 9.31 -16.94 6.52
C ASN A 156 8.01 -16.52 7.21
N HIS A 157 8.06 -15.62 8.20
CA HIS A 157 6.87 -15.03 8.82
C HIS A 157 5.98 -14.34 7.77
N SER A 158 6.52 -13.46 6.95
CA SER A 158 5.79 -12.83 5.83
C SER A 158 5.10 -13.86 4.93
N MET A 159 5.77 -14.98 4.62
CA MET A 159 5.17 -16.04 3.82
C MET A 159 4.07 -16.80 4.57
N ARG A 160 4.25 -17.09 5.86
CA ARG A 160 3.19 -17.71 6.67
C ARG A 160 1.95 -16.81 6.75
N VAL A 161 2.15 -15.52 7.01
CA VAL A 161 1.10 -14.49 7.02
C VAL A 161 0.36 -14.49 5.68
N PHE A 162 1.05 -14.56 4.54
CA PHE A 162 0.40 -14.66 3.24
C PHE A 162 -0.57 -15.85 3.15
N TYR A 163 -0.13 -17.07 3.49
CA TYR A 163 -0.97 -18.26 3.39
C TYR A 163 -2.11 -18.27 4.42
N TYR A 164 -1.86 -17.84 5.65
CA TYR A 164 -2.91 -17.72 6.67
C TYR A 164 -3.94 -16.67 6.29
N GLY A 165 -3.52 -15.51 5.77
CA GLY A 165 -4.44 -14.51 5.27
C GLY A 165 -5.26 -14.99 4.08
N MET A 166 -4.70 -15.77 3.15
CA MET A 166 -5.48 -16.37 2.06
C MET A 166 -6.55 -17.34 2.59
N ALA A 167 -6.23 -18.15 3.62
CA ALA A 167 -7.19 -19.02 4.27
C ALA A 167 -8.27 -18.22 5.03
N ILE A 168 -7.88 -17.20 5.80
CA ILE A 168 -8.78 -16.32 6.54
C ILE A 168 -9.73 -15.61 5.58
N ALA A 169 -9.21 -14.95 4.55
CA ALA A 169 -10.01 -14.22 3.58
C ALA A 169 -10.98 -15.13 2.82
N SER A 170 -10.51 -16.26 2.29
CA SER A 170 -11.38 -17.13 1.48
C SER A 170 -12.47 -17.85 2.29
N GLN A 171 -12.22 -18.13 3.57
CA GLN A 171 -13.13 -18.94 4.39
C GLN A 171 -13.95 -18.10 5.38
N GLN A 172 -13.35 -17.11 6.04
CA GLN A 172 -14.03 -16.28 7.03
C GLN A 172 -14.69 -15.05 6.39
N PHE A 173 -14.14 -14.54 5.28
CA PHE A 173 -14.58 -13.30 4.62
C PHE A 173 -14.67 -13.39 3.08
N PRO A 174 -15.40 -14.37 2.52
CA PRO A 174 -15.38 -14.70 1.08
C PRO A 174 -15.90 -13.58 0.16
N THR A 175 -16.53 -12.54 0.72
CA THR A 175 -17.01 -11.37 -0.03
C THR A 175 -15.96 -10.29 -0.18
N TRP A 176 -14.87 -10.32 0.60
CA TRP A 176 -13.78 -9.36 0.52
C TRP A 176 -13.10 -9.46 -0.85
N LYS A 177 -12.69 -8.29 -1.37
CA LYS A 177 -12.10 -8.13 -2.70
C LYS A 177 -10.74 -7.48 -2.58
N PHE A 178 -9.74 -8.13 -3.18
CA PHE A 178 -8.37 -7.67 -3.36
C PHE A 178 -7.65 -8.64 -4.29
N SER A 179 -6.58 -8.16 -4.92
CA SER A 179 -5.70 -9.00 -5.72
C SER A 179 -4.70 -9.75 -4.84
N PRO A 180 -4.43 -11.04 -5.11
CA PRO A 180 -3.39 -11.80 -4.41
C PRO A 180 -2.00 -11.16 -4.52
N GLU A 181 -1.74 -10.39 -5.58
CA GLU A 181 -0.51 -9.61 -5.74
C GLU A 181 -0.38 -8.53 -4.66
N THR A 182 -1.39 -7.67 -4.49
CA THR A 182 -1.38 -6.61 -3.46
C THR A 182 -1.25 -7.22 -2.06
N TRP A 183 -1.93 -8.34 -1.83
CA TRP A 183 -1.82 -9.07 -0.57
C TRP A 183 -0.41 -9.61 -0.32
N LEU A 184 0.21 -10.27 -1.31
CA LEU A 184 1.58 -10.77 -1.17
C LEU A 184 2.58 -9.63 -0.96
N LEU A 185 2.47 -8.52 -1.70
CA LEU A 185 3.33 -7.35 -1.50
C LEU A 185 3.20 -6.79 -0.07
N THR A 186 1.98 -6.68 0.44
CA THR A 186 1.74 -6.26 1.83
C THR A 186 2.43 -7.20 2.82
N CYS A 187 2.26 -8.51 2.65
CA CYS A 187 2.88 -9.50 3.53
C CYS A 187 4.42 -9.43 3.50
N LEU A 188 5.00 -9.31 2.31
CA LEU A 188 6.46 -9.25 2.12
C LEU A 188 7.07 -8.02 2.81
N PHE A 189 6.39 -6.87 2.75
CA PHE A 189 6.96 -5.61 3.22
C PHE A 189 6.56 -5.21 4.65
N HIS A 190 5.54 -5.82 5.28
CA HIS A 190 5.01 -5.28 6.54
C HIS A 190 6.04 -5.14 7.68
N ASP A 191 6.99 -6.07 7.74
CA ASP A 191 8.07 -6.06 8.73
C ASP A 191 9.39 -5.48 8.20
N ILE A 192 9.42 -4.86 7.01
CA ILE A 192 10.67 -4.32 6.42
C ILE A 192 11.35 -3.30 7.33
N GLY A 193 10.55 -2.55 8.11
CA GLY A 193 11.05 -1.59 9.10
C GLY A 193 11.79 -2.22 10.27
N THR A 194 11.67 -3.53 10.48
CA THR A 194 12.32 -4.27 11.58
C THR A 194 13.77 -4.64 11.26
N ALA A 195 14.27 -4.44 10.05
CA ALA A 195 15.69 -4.72 9.75
C ALA A 195 16.61 -3.92 10.70
N ASP A 196 17.70 -4.52 11.20
CA ASP A 196 18.57 -3.91 12.23
C ASP A 196 19.06 -2.50 11.84
N LYS A 197 19.40 -2.31 10.57
CA LYS A 197 19.82 -1.00 10.04
C LYS A 197 18.75 0.08 10.15
N HIS A 198 17.48 -0.30 10.25
CA HIS A 198 16.33 0.60 10.38
C HIS A 198 15.92 0.79 11.83
N THR A 199 15.95 -0.26 12.66
CA THR A 199 15.73 -0.13 14.12
C THR A 199 16.61 0.94 14.74
N HIS A 200 17.89 1.00 14.34
CA HIS A 200 18.87 1.96 14.85
C HIS A 200 19.13 3.16 13.92
N GLY A 201 18.62 3.13 12.69
CA GLY A 201 18.94 4.11 11.65
C GLY A 201 17.89 5.20 11.42
N THR A 202 16.73 5.10 12.05
CA THR A 202 15.66 6.11 11.96
C THR A 202 15.06 6.41 13.34
N PHE A 203 14.50 7.61 13.49
CA PHE A 203 13.71 7.99 14.68
C PHE A 203 12.24 7.58 14.58
N MET A 204 11.78 7.13 13.40
CA MET A 204 10.39 6.78 13.16
C MET A 204 10.07 5.37 13.68
N SER A 205 8.83 5.16 14.12
CA SER A 205 8.29 3.82 14.41
C SER A 205 8.46 2.90 13.20
N PHE A 206 8.78 1.63 13.43
CA PHE A 206 9.09 0.70 12.35
C PHE A 206 7.92 0.49 11.38
N GLU A 207 6.68 0.56 11.85
CA GLU A 207 5.46 0.44 11.02
C GLU A 207 5.38 1.60 10.02
N PHE A 208 5.62 2.81 10.50
CA PHE A 208 5.58 4.02 9.69
C PHE A 208 6.70 4.02 8.67
N TYR A 209 7.93 3.80 9.13
CA TYR A 209 9.09 3.75 8.26
C TYR A 209 9.01 2.59 7.26
N GLY A 210 8.48 1.44 7.68
CA GLY A 210 8.20 0.30 6.83
C GLY A 210 7.23 0.64 5.69
N GLY A 211 6.15 1.36 5.98
CA GLY A 211 5.22 1.86 4.96
C GLY A 211 5.90 2.79 3.95
N TYR A 212 6.75 3.72 4.41
CA TYR A 212 7.54 4.58 3.52
C TYR A 212 8.50 3.79 2.63
N LEU A 213 9.22 2.82 3.20
CA LEU A 213 10.14 1.95 2.46
C LEU A 213 9.40 1.12 1.41
N ALA A 214 8.26 0.54 1.78
CA ALA A 214 7.44 -0.26 0.88
C ALA A 214 6.93 0.59 -0.30
N MET A 215 6.37 1.76 -0.02
CA MET A 215 5.87 2.66 -1.06
C MET A 215 6.98 3.09 -2.02
N ASP A 216 8.15 3.47 -1.50
CA ASP A 216 9.30 3.88 -2.31
C ASP A 216 9.84 2.73 -3.17
N ALA A 217 9.97 1.53 -2.60
CA ALA A 217 10.41 0.34 -3.33
C ALA A 217 9.43 -0.03 -4.45
N LEU A 218 8.13 -0.09 -4.15
CA LEU A 218 7.09 -0.46 -5.12
C LEU A 218 6.99 0.55 -6.27
N LYS A 219 7.12 1.86 -5.98
CA LYS A 219 7.20 2.88 -7.03
C LYS A 219 8.40 2.68 -7.96
N LYS A 220 9.55 2.28 -7.43
CA LYS A 220 10.76 1.95 -8.22
C LYS A 220 10.63 0.65 -9.02
N PHE A 221 9.69 -0.22 -8.64
CA PHE A 221 9.37 -1.46 -9.34
C PHE A 221 8.18 -1.31 -10.30
N ASP A 222 7.82 -0.06 -10.64
CA ASP A 222 6.74 0.29 -11.55
C ASP A 222 5.35 -0.22 -11.11
N ALA A 223 5.11 -0.33 -9.80
CA ALA A 223 3.79 -0.64 -9.27
C ALA A 223 2.81 0.52 -9.54
N PRO A 224 1.54 0.23 -9.88
CA PRO A 224 0.48 1.24 -9.89
C PRO A 224 0.42 2.01 -8.57
N ALA A 225 0.26 3.34 -8.65
CA ALA A 225 0.31 4.21 -7.47
C ALA A 225 -0.69 3.80 -6.37
N ALA A 226 -1.94 3.53 -6.75
CA ALA A 226 -2.98 3.10 -5.82
C ALA A 226 -2.69 1.73 -5.15
N GLN A 227 -1.90 0.86 -5.80
CA GLN A 227 -1.45 -0.39 -5.21
C GLN A 227 -0.34 -0.15 -4.19
N ALA A 228 0.67 0.65 -4.55
CA ALA A 228 1.78 1.00 -3.65
C ALA A 228 1.29 1.75 -2.41
N GLU A 229 0.31 2.65 -2.58
CA GLU A 229 -0.36 3.37 -1.49
C GLU A 229 -1.17 2.42 -0.60
N SER A 230 -1.88 1.44 -1.17
CA SER A 230 -2.66 0.45 -0.39
C SER A 230 -1.75 -0.40 0.50
N VAL A 231 -0.63 -0.86 -0.08
CA VAL A 231 0.41 -1.58 0.66
C VAL A 231 0.95 -0.71 1.79
N ALA A 232 1.29 0.55 1.51
CA ALA A 232 1.84 1.45 2.52
C ALA A 232 0.85 1.75 3.65
N GLU A 233 -0.41 2.04 3.34
CA GLU A 233 -1.49 2.26 4.32
C GLU A 233 -1.67 1.04 5.23
N ALA A 234 -1.72 -0.15 4.64
CA ALA A 234 -1.88 -1.38 5.40
C ALA A 234 -0.68 -1.65 6.32
N ILE A 235 0.54 -1.40 5.87
CA ILE A 235 1.75 -1.56 6.68
C ILE A 235 1.81 -0.52 7.80
N ILE A 236 1.47 0.74 7.54
CA ILE A 236 1.44 1.78 8.58
C ILE A 236 0.51 1.36 9.73
N ARG A 237 -0.62 0.71 9.38
CA ARG A 237 -1.70 0.40 10.32
C ARG A 237 -1.71 -1.04 10.83
N HIS A 238 -0.73 -1.88 10.45
CA HIS A 238 -0.79 -3.32 10.75
C HIS A 238 -0.67 -3.67 12.24
N GLN A 239 -0.25 -2.73 13.09
CA GLN A 239 -0.25 -2.86 14.56
C GLN A 239 -1.18 -1.86 15.25
N ASP A 240 -2.01 -1.12 14.50
CA ASP A 240 -2.95 -0.15 15.09
C ASP A 240 -3.93 -0.86 16.02
N PRO A 241 -3.98 -0.54 17.32
CA PRO A 241 -4.93 -1.16 18.26
C PRO A 241 -6.33 -0.54 18.16
N VAL A 242 -6.63 0.19 17.08
CA VAL A 242 -7.86 0.97 16.94
C VAL A 242 -9.03 0.05 16.61
N GLU A 243 -10.02 -0.01 17.51
CA GLU A 243 -11.24 -0.82 17.37
C GLU A 243 -12.47 0.00 16.91
N THR A 244 -12.29 1.28 16.56
CA THR A 244 -13.38 2.15 16.09
C THR A 244 -13.09 2.75 14.71
N GLY A 245 -14.14 3.10 13.97
CA GLY A 245 -14.01 3.63 12.61
C GLY A 245 -13.83 2.54 11.55
N THR A 246 -13.10 2.87 10.49
CA THR A 246 -12.88 1.99 9.33
C THR A 246 -11.42 1.83 8.96
N ILE A 247 -11.13 0.73 8.28
CA ILE A 247 -9.82 0.35 7.73
C ILE A 247 -10.03 -0.25 6.33
N THR A 248 -8.98 -0.33 5.53
CA THR A 248 -9.01 -1.01 4.22
C THR A 248 -9.14 -2.52 4.41
N THR A 249 -9.60 -3.23 3.39
CA THR A 249 -9.70 -4.70 3.41
C THR A 249 -8.34 -5.35 3.62
N ILE A 250 -7.31 -4.84 2.92
CA ILE A 250 -5.93 -5.32 3.09
C ILE A 250 -5.40 -4.97 4.49
N GLY A 251 -5.74 -3.79 5.02
CA GLY A 251 -5.37 -3.35 6.37
C GLY A 251 -5.93 -4.25 7.48
N LEU A 252 -7.21 -4.61 7.44
CA LEU A 252 -7.75 -5.55 8.44
C LEU A 252 -7.21 -6.96 8.25
N LEU A 253 -7.01 -7.40 6.99
CA LEU A 253 -6.49 -8.73 6.71
C LEU A 253 -5.05 -8.90 7.21
N ILE A 254 -4.20 -7.87 7.07
CA ILE A 254 -2.84 -7.93 7.59
C ILE A 254 -2.84 -7.98 9.12
N GLN A 255 -3.70 -7.22 9.81
CA GLN A 255 -3.85 -7.31 11.27
C GLN A 255 -4.29 -8.71 11.70
N LEU A 256 -5.31 -9.27 11.04
CA LEU A 256 -5.80 -10.62 11.32
C LEU A 256 -4.71 -11.69 11.18
N ALA A 257 -3.98 -11.65 10.07
CA ALA A 257 -3.00 -12.69 9.74
C ALA A 257 -1.73 -12.58 10.58
N THR A 258 -1.25 -11.37 10.87
CA THR A 258 -0.09 -11.15 11.75
C THR A 258 -0.45 -11.52 13.19
N GLN A 259 -1.63 -11.13 13.69
CA GLN A 259 -2.08 -11.51 15.03
C GLN A 259 -2.20 -13.03 15.20
N PHE A 260 -2.69 -13.72 14.16
CA PHE A 260 -2.76 -15.18 14.15
C PHE A 260 -1.37 -15.83 14.25
N ASP A 261 -0.39 -15.42 13.43
CA ASP A 261 0.95 -16.04 13.46
C ASP A 261 1.80 -15.62 14.67
N ASN A 262 1.59 -14.39 15.16
CA ASN A 262 2.38 -13.80 16.25
C ASN A 262 1.86 -14.18 17.63
N MET A 263 0.55 -14.14 17.85
CA MET A 263 -0.06 -14.31 19.18
C MET A 263 -1.06 -15.48 19.25
N GLY A 264 -1.29 -16.18 18.15
CA GLY A 264 -2.23 -17.30 18.11
C GLY A 264 -3.69 -16.88 18.22
N TYR A 265 -3.98 -15.60 17.99
CA TYR A 265 -5.33 -15.06 18.09
C TYR A 265 -6.23 -15.63 17.00
N ARG A 266 -7.50 -15.88 17.36
CA ARG A 266 -8.51 -16.49 16.48
C ARG A 266 -8.01 -17.84 15.91
N PRO A 267 -7.60 -18.79 16.77
CA PRO A 267 -7.02 -20.06 16.33
C PRO A 267 -7.97 -20.87 15.44
N ASP A 268 -9.27 -20.61 15.57
CA ASP A 268 -10.34 -21.30 14.86
C ASP A 268 -10.67 -20.75 13.47
N TYR A 269 -9.91 -19.75 13.00
CA TYR A 269 -10.05 -19.21 11.65
C TYR A 269 -9.32 -20.04 10.59
N VAL A 270 -8.33 -20.83 11.01
CA VAL A 270 -7.46 -21.62 10.12
C VAL A 270 -7.42 -23.07 10.62
N HIS A 271 -7.57 -24.03 9.72
CA HIS A 271 -7.55 -25.44 10.08
C HIS A 271 -6.14 -25.87 10.54
N PRO A 272 -5.98 -26.71 11.59
CA PRO A 272 -4.67 -27.13 12.09
C PRO A 272 -3.75 -27.77 11.03
N ASP A 273 -4.29 -28.58 10.12
CA ASP A 273 -3.50 -29.13 9.00
C ASP A 273 -3.00 -28.07 8.01
N THR A 274 -3.70 -26.94 7.87
CA THR A 274 -3.21 -25.78 7.11
C THR A 274 -2.02 -25.15 7.83
N ILE A 275 -2.09 -25.00 9.16
CA ILE A 275 -0.96 -24.50 9.97
C ILE A 275 0.26 -25.39 9.74
N LYS A 276 0.10 -26.70 9.87
CA LYS A 276 1.17 -27.69 9.71
C LYS A 276 1.82 -27.62 8.31
N ASP A 277 1.02 -27.62 7.24
CA ASP A 277 1.52 -27.54 5.86
C ASP A 277 2.30 -26.23 5.61
N VAL A 278 1.81 -25.11 6.16
CA VAL A 278 2.46 -23.80 6.03
C VAL A 278 3.78 -23.74 6.80
N VAL A 279 3.85 -24.21 8.05
CA VAL A 279 5.12 -24.18 8.83
C VAL A 279 6.16 -25.17 8.30
N GLU A 280 5.72 -26.28 7.71
CA GLU A 280 6.63 -27.22 7.03
C GLU A 280 7.29 -26.58 5.80
N LYS A 281 6.57 -25.70 5.10
CA LYS A 281 7.09 -24.98 3.93
C LYS A 281 7.86 -23.70 4.30
N TYR A 282 7.44 -23.00 5.36
CA TYR A 282 8.05 -21.76 5.85
C TYR A 282 8.33 -21.85 7.37
N PRO A 283 9.44 -22.52 7.74
CA PRO A 283 9.82 -22.77 9.12
C PRO A 283 9.82 -21.55 10.03
N ARG A 284 9.40 -21.74 11.28
CA ARG A 284 9.28 -20.67 12.29
C ARG A 284 10.63 -20.24 12.86
N ARG A 285 11.53 -21.19 13.13
CA ARG A 285 12.90 -20.90 13.62
C ARG A 285 12.92 -20.00 14.86
N GLY A 286 12.15 -20.35 15.89
CA GLY A 286 12.05 -19.59 17.13
C GLY A 286 11.44 -18.19 16.95
N TRP A 287 10.56 -18.02 15.96
CA TRP A 287 9.94 -16.73 15.60
C TRP A 287 9.42 -15.96 16.80
N SER A 288 8.67 -16.62 17.70
CA SER A 288 8.06 -15.99 18.88
C SER A 288 9.09 -15.30 19.77
N GLY A 289 10.21 -15.97 20.06
CA GLY A 289 11.30 -15.40 20.86
C GLY A 289 12.08 -14.30 20.13
N CYS A 290 12.32 -14.48 18.83
CA CYS A 290 13.01 -13.49 18.00
C CYS A 290 12.21 -12.19 17.91
N PHE A 291 10.90 -12.29 17.61
CA PHE A 291 10.06 -11.12 17.39
C PHE A 291 9.71 -10.40 18.69
N SER A 292 9.45 -11.12 19.79
CA SER A 292 9.23 -10.49 21.10
C SER A 292 10.44 -9.67 21.56
N LYS A 293 11.66 -10.18 21.34
CA LYS A 293 12.91 -9.45 21.59
C LYS A 293 13.02 -8.22 20.68
N LYS A 294 12.63 -8.35 19.41
CA LYS A 294 12.69 -7.25 18.43
C LYS A 294 11.74 -6.10 18.79
N ILE A 295 10.53 -6.43 19.26
CA ILE A 295 9.57 -5.45 19.78
C ILE A 295 10.13 -4.70 20.99
N ARG A 296 10.76 -5.43 21.95
CA ARG A 296 11.38 -4.79 23.12
C ARG A 296 12.58 -3.93 22.74
N GLU A 297 13.34 -4.31 21.71
CA GLU A 297 14.42 -3.50 21.15
C GLU A 297 13.89 -2.20 20.51
N GLU A 298 12.82 -2.29 19.69
CA GLU A 298 12.15 -1.13 19.10
C GLU A 298 11.75 -0.11 20.18
N VAL A 299 11.08 -0.56 21.24
CA VAL A 299 10.66 0.28 22.36
C VAL A 299 11.85 0.86 23.13
N ALA A 300 12.92 0.09 23.32
CA ALA A 300 14.10 0.56 24.03
C ALA A 300 14.88 1.64 23.27
N VAL A 301 15.01 1.49 21.95
CA VAL A 301 15.74 2.44 21.08
C VAL A 301 14.88 3.64 20.71
N LYS A 302 13.56 3.44 20.56
CA LYS A 302 12.58 4.47 20.21
C LYS A 302 11.43 4.47 21.22
N PRO A 303 11.61 5.04 22.43
CA PRO A 303 10.58 5.05 23.47
C PRO A 303 9.33 5.90 23.13
N TRP A 304 9.34 6.60 22.00
CA TRP A 304 8.20 7.35 21.44
C TRP A 304 7.52 6.61 20.27
N CYS A 305 7.96 5.39 19.91
CA CYS A 305 7.42 4.65 18.78
C CYS A 305 5.95 4.24 19.02
N HIS A 306 5.23 3.99 17.93
CA HIS A 306 3.84 3.56 17.94
C HIS A 306 3.65 2.23 18.68
N THR A 307 4.61 1.30 18.61
CA THR A 307 4.59 0.01 19.30
C THR A 307 4.36 0.14 20.82
N THR A 308 4.68 1.29 21.44
CA THR A 308 4.36 1.57 22.85
C THR A 308 2.86 1.58 23.15
N ALA A 309 1.99 1.79 22.15
CA ALA A 309 0.53 1.78 22.27
C ALA A 309 -0.01 0.42 22.73
N SER A 310 0.71 -0.67 22.46
CA SER A 310 0.33 -2.03 22.88
C SER A 310 0.97 -2.46 24.20
N THR A 311 1.84 -1.64 24.80
CA THR A 311 2.54 -1.91 26.08
C THR A 311 3.32 -3.24 26.08
N GLU A 312 3.73 -3.74 27.25
CA GLU A 312 4.38 -5.06 27.38
C GLU A 312 3.47 -6.23 26.99
N LYS A 313 2.14 -6.01 26.92
CA LYS A 313 1.19 -7.04 26.50
C LYS A 313 1.53 -7.62 25.12
N PHE A 314 1.96 -6.78 24.17
CA PHE A 314 2.28 -7.25 22.83
C PHE A 314 3.49 -8.20 22.78
N PRO A 315 4.71 -7.82 23.21
CA PRO A 315 5.84 -8.75 23.21
C PRO A 315 5.60 -9.96 24.14
N HIS A 316 4.86 -9.80 25.23
CA HIS A 316 4.46 -10.91 26.10
C HIS A 316 3.61 -11.95 25.35
N ASP A 317 2.54 -11.53 24.68
CA ASP A 317 1.63 -12.44 24.00
C ASP A 317 2.29 -13.10 22.78
N VAL A 318 3.24 -12.41 22.14
CA VAL A 318 4.08 -13.00 21.10
C VAL A 318 4.93 -14.14 21.68
N GLU A 319 5.61 -13.90 22.79
CA GLU A 319 6.49 -14.88 23.44
C GLU A 319 5.73 -16.09 23.99
N HIS A 320 4.46 -15.91 24.36
CA HIS A 320 3.59 -16.95 24.93
C HIS A 320 2.51 -17.44 23.94
N ASN A 321 2.82 -17.46 22.65
CA ASN A 321 1.93 -17.94 21.60
C ASN A 321 1.70 -19.47 21.69
N GLU A 322 0.68 -19.89 22.44
CA GLU A 322 0.34 -21.31 22.66
C GLU A 322 -0.03 -22.05 21.38
N LEU A 323 -0.69 -21.37 20.43
CA LEU A 323 -1.08 -21.97 19.15
C LEU A 323 0.15 -22.42 18.36
N MET A 324 1.20 -21.60 18.38
CA MET A 324 2.38 -21.81 17.55
C MET A 324 3.55 -22.47 18.27
N ALA A 325 3.53 -22.55 19.60
CA ALA A 325 4.57 -23.17 20.42
C ALA A 325 4.98 -24.59 19.95
N PRO A 326 4.06 -25.48 19.50
CA PRO A 326 4.44 -26.81 18.99
C PRO A 326 5.29 -26.80 17.70
N TYR A 327 5.40 -25.65 17.04
CA TYR A 327 6.05 -25.50 15.73
C TYR A 327 7.32 -24.64 15.76
N ASP A 328 7.57 -23.86 16.82
CA ASP A 328 8.66 -22.88 16.88
C ASP A 328 10.07 -23.49 16.72
N ASP A 329 10.30 -24.64 17.37
CA ASP A 329 11.60 -25.33 17.37
C ASP A 329 11.62 -26.61 16.52
N LYS A 330 10.47 -26.95 15.91
CA LYS A 330 10.28 -28.26 15.25
C LYS A 330 10.74 -28.28 13.80
N TYR A 331 10.70 -27.14 13.12
CA TYR A 331 11.00 -26.95 11.70
C TYR A 331 11.95 -25.76 11.54
#